data_AF-L9YDI2-F1
#
_entry.id   AF-L9YDI2-F1
#
_cell.length_a   1.000
_cell.length_b   1.000
_cell.length_c   1.000
_cell.angle_alpha   90.00
_cell.angle_beta   90.00
_cell.angle_gamma   90.00
#
_symmetry.space_group_name_H-M   'P 1'
#
loop_
_entity.id
_entity.type
_entity.pdbx_description
1 polymer ?
#
loop_
_entity_poly.entity_id
_entity_poly.type
_entity_poly.pdbx_seq_one_letter_code
_entity_poly.pdbx_strand_id
1 'polypeptide(L)'
;MSVESVNDTSQDGVALVDLDSFTEKQKEAVTVALEEGYYDRPRETDLTELADDLEIGKTAASERLNATERKLVKSTFGTLV
;
A
#
# COMPACT_ATOMS: atom_id res chain seq x y z
N MET A 1 24.28 15.91 36.48
CA MET A 1 24.03 16.51 35.15
C MET A 1 24.66 15.59 34.12
N SER A 2 23.82 14.87 33.37
CA SER A 2 24.12 14.32 32.04
C SER A 2 22.76 14.09 31.40
N VAL A 3 22.37 15.03 30.54
CA VAL A 3 21.20 14.90 29.68
C VAL A 3 21.66 14.17 28.43
N GLU A 4 21.29 12.90 28.31
CA GLU A 4 21.47 12.18 27.06
C GLU A 4 20.28 12.51 26.15
N SER A 5 20.65 12.95 24.96
CA SER A 5 19.82 13.61 23.97
C SER A 5 18.60 12.76 23.59
N VAL A 6 17.42 13.35 23.71
CA VAL A 6 16.21 12.87 23.03
C VAL A 6 16.48 12.89 21.52
N ASN A 7 16.67 11.72 20.92
CA ASN A 7 16.78 11.60 19.48
C ASN A 7 15.37 11.60 18.90
N ASP A 8 14.79 12.79 18.80
CA ASP A 8 13.53 13.05 18.10
C ASP A 8 13.74 12.72 16.62
N THR A 9 13.44 11.47 16.26
CA THR A 9 13.56 10.99 14.89
C THR A 9 12.24 11.24 14.17
N SER A 10 11.80 12.50 14.13
CA SER A 10 10.82 12.94 13.14
C SER A 10 11.53 13.08 11.80
N GLN A 11 11.83 11.93 11.18
CA GLN A 11 12.04 11.84 9.74
C GLN A 11 10.65 11.92 9.07
N ASP A 12 9.99 13.07 9.16
CA ASP A 12 8.73 13.34 8.47
C ASP A 12 9.01 13.52 6.97
N GLY A 13 9.33 12.41 6.31
CA GLY A 13 9.42 12.31 4.87
C GLY A 13 8.01 12.24 4.28
N VAL A 14 7.46 13.39 3.90
CA VAL A 14 6.19 13.44 3.16
C VAL A 14 6.45 13.10 1.69
N ALA A 15 5.90 11.99 1.21
CA ALA A 15 5.86 11.66 -0.21
C ALA A 15 4.53 12.13 -0.80
N LEU A 16 4.59 12.99 -1.82
CA LEU A 16 3.40 13.36 -2.58
C LEU A 16 3.05 12.23 -3.55
N VAL A 17 1.89 11.62 -3.35
CA VAL A 17 1.36 10.56 -4.22
C VAL A 17 0.23 11.13 -5.06
N ASP A 18 0.35 11.02 -6.38
CA ASP A 18 -0.73 11.36 -7.31
C ASP A 18 -1.81 10.27 -7.27
N LEU A 19 -2.90 10.52 -6.55
CA LEU A 19 -4.04 9.60 -6.43
C LEU A 19 -4.84 9.47 -7.73
N ASP A 20 -4.79 10.46 -8.62
CA ASP A 20 -5.46 10.41 -9.93
C ASP A 20 -4.73 9.46 -10.88
N SER A 21 -3.47 9.14 -10.60
CA SER A 21 -2.72 8.14 -11.36
C SER A 21 -3.28 6.71 -11.17
N PHE A 22 -4.11 6.45 -10.16
CA PHE A 22 -4.71 5.14 -9.87
C PHE A 22 -6.08 4.99 -10.50
N THR A 23 -6.36 3.82 -11.09
CA THR A 23 -7.72 3.52 -11.55
C THR A 23 -8.63 3.25 -10.36
N GLU A 24 -9.94 3.46 -10.52
CA GLU A 24 -10.91 3.17 -9.45
C GLU A 24 -10.80 1.73 -8.94
N LYS A 25 -10.58 0.76 -9.85
CA LYS A 25 -10.36 -0.66 -9.51
C LYS A 25 -9.08 -0.92 -8.71
N GLN A 26 -8.05 -0.09 -8.89
CA GLN A 26 -6.79 -0.18 -8.15
C GLN A 26 -6.94 0.41 -6.75
N LYS A 27 -7.67 1.51 -6.62
CA LYS A 27 -8.03 2.12 -5.33
C LYS A 27 -8.89 1.16 -4.52
N GLU A 28 -9.95 0.62 -5.13
CA GLU A 28 -10.83 -0.39 -4.54
C GLU A 28 -10.03 -1.60 -4.03
N ALA A 29 -9.20 -2.20 -4.89
CA ALA A 29 -8.43 -3.39 -4.50
C ALA A 29 -7.50 -3.15 -3.30
N VAL A 30 -6.80 -2.00 -3.25
CA VAL A 30 -5.90 -1.70 -2.13
C VAL A 30 -6.65 -1.31 -0.86
N THR A 31 -7.80 -0.64 -1.00
CA THR A 31 -8.67 -0.31 0.13
C THR A 31 -9.20 -1.58 0.77
N VAL A 32 -9.79 -2.50 -0.01
CA VAL A 32 -10.27 -3.79 0.52
C VAL A 32 -9.12 -4.59 1.12
N ALA A 33 -7.96 -4.65 0.47
CA ALA A 33 -6.79 -5.34 1.02
C ALA A 33 -6.29 -4.75 2.35
N LEU A 34 -6.41 -3.44 2.55
CA LEU A 34 -6.11 -2.80 3.83
C LEU A 34 -7.16 -3.11 4.90
N GLU A 35 -8.43 -3.07 4.54
CA GLU A 35 -9.55 -3.33 5.46
C GLU A 35 -9.60 -4.78 5.93
N GLU A 36 -9.29 -5.72 5.05
CA GLU A 36 -9.29 -7.17 5.34
C GLU A 36 -7.95 -7.67 5.92
N GLY A 37 -7.00 -6.78 6.21
CA GLY A 37 -5.74 -7.14 6.88
C GLY A 37 -4.74 -7.93 6.03
N TYR A 38 -4.76 -7.75 4.70
CA TYR A 38 -3.82 -8.41 3.78
C TYR A 38 -2.37 -7.97 3.99
N TYR A 39 -2.22 -6.71 4.41
CA TYR A 39 -0.93 -6.09 4.68
C TYR A 39 -0.44 -6.34 6.12
N ASP A 40 -1.27 -6.90 6.99
CA ASP A 40 -0.96 -7.11 8.40
C ASP A 40 0.05 -8.23 8.64
N ARG A 41 0.57 -8.26 9.88
CA ARG A 41 1.54 -9.25 10.35
C ARG A 41 1.13 -9.73 11.76
N PRO A 42 0.56 -10.94 11.90
CA PRO A 42 0.24 -11.92 10.85
C PRO A 42 -0.83 -11.42 9.87
N ARG A 43 -0.87 -11.97 8.65
CA ARG A 43 -1.92 -11.64 7.67
C ARG A 43 -3.26 -12.18 8.16
N GLU A 44 -4.31 -11.37 8.04
CA GLU A 44 -5.68 -11.76 8.39
C GLU A 44 -6.47 -12.31 7.18
N THR A 45 -6.05 -11.99 5.96
CA THR A 45 -6.64 -12.47 4.70
C THR A 45 -5.55 -12.88 3.68
N ASP A 46 -5.94 -13.65 2.67
CA ASP A 46 -5.11 -13.97 1.50
C ASP A 46 -5.69 -13.54 0.15
N LEU A 47 -4.89 -13.65 -0.93
CA LEU A 47 -5.28 -13.22 -2.28
C LEU A 47 -6.52 -13.93 -2.85
N THR A 48 -6.86 -15.10 -2.34
CA THR A 48 -8.03 -15.87 -2.74
C THR A 48 -9.27 -15.24 -2.13
N GLU A 49 -9.26 -15.01 -0.81
CA GLU A 49 -10.35 -14.38 -0.06
C GLU A 49 -10.62 -12.97 -0.61
N LEU A 50 -9.57 -12.16 -0.80
CA LEU A 50 -9.69 -10.85 -1.45
C LEU A 50 -10.29 -10.90 -2.86
N ALA A 51 -9.99 -11.95 -3.62
CA ALA A 51 -10.52 -12.09 -4.97
C ALA A 51 -12.01 -12.44 -4.95
N ASP A 52 -12.43 -13.24 -3.98
CA ASP A 52 -13.84 -13.55 -3.74
C ASP A 52 -14.60 -12.30 -3.31
N ASP A 53 -14.05 -11.48 -2.40
CA ASP A 53 -14.67 -10.22 -1.93
C ASP A 53 -14.80 -9.17 -3.05
N LEU A 54 -13.83 -9.14 -3.96
CA LEU A 54 -13.82 -8.24 -5.11
C LEU A 54 -14.61 -8.81 -6.31
N GLU A 55 -15.19 -10.01 -6.19
CA GLU A 55 -15.89 -10.74 -7.26
C GLU A 55 -15.06 -10.86 -8.56
N ILE A 56 -13.76 -11.15 -8.43
CA ILE A 56 -12.82 -11.28 -9.55
C ILE A 56 -11.95 -12.54 -9.43
N GLY A 57 -11.24 -12.89 -10.50
CA GLY A 57 -10.25 -13.96 -10.44
C GLY A 57 -9.03 -13.57 -9.61
N LYS A 58 -8.43 -14.52 -8.89
CA LYS A 58 -7.18 -14.36 -8.11
C LYS A 58 -6.05 -13.68 -8.88
N THR A 59 -5.88 -14.02 -10.16
CA THR A 59 -4.89 -13.37 -11.03
C THR A 59 -5.18 -11.88 -11.20
N ALA A 60 -6.44 -11.50 -11.41
CA ALA A 60 -6.83 -10.11 -11.56
C ALA A 60 -6.67 -9.32 -10.26
N ALA A 61 -6.98 -9.91 -9.10
CA ALA A 61 -6.71 -9.31 -7.79
C ALA A 61 -5.22 -9.04 -7.60
N SER A 62 -4.39 -10.07 -7.84
CA SER A 62 -2.92 -9.96 -7.77
C SER A 62 -2.36 -8.89 -8.72
N GLU A 63 -2.84 -8.83 -9.96
CA GLU A 63 -2.40 -7.82 -10.93
C GLU A 63 -2.78 -6.40 -10.49
N ARG A 64 -3.99 -6.20 -9.94
CA ARG A 64 -4.42 -4.89 -9.42
C ARG A 64 -3.55 -4.45 -8.26
N LEU A 65 -3.33 -5.31 -7.26
CA LEU A 65 -2.48 -4.99 -6.11
C LEU A 65 -1.04 -4.71 -6.53
N ASN A 66 -0.44 -5.57 -7.38
CA ASN A 66 0.90 -5.33 -7.91
C ASN A 66 1.00 -4.01 -8.68
N ALA A 67 -0.02 -3.66 -9.47
CA ALA A 67 -0.04 -2.41 -10.21
C ALA A 67 -0.12 -1.20 -9.27
N THR A 68 -0.93 -1.28 -8.21
CA THR A 68 -1.00 -0.25 -7.16
C THR A 68 0.32 -0.13 -6.41
N GLU A 69 0.86 -1.24 -5.89
CA GLU A 69 2.12 -1.28 -5.14
C GLU A 69 3.28 -0.74 -5.98
N ARG A 70 3.34 -1.07 -7.26
CA ARG A 70 4.35 -0.53 -8.18
C ARG A 70 4.27 1.00 -8.30
N LYS A 71 3.07 1.57 -8.34
CA LYS A 71 2.88 3.03 -8.39
C LYS A 71 3.32 3.67 -7.08
N LEU A 72 2.94 3.09 -5.94
CA LEU A 72 3.34 3.56 -4.61
C LEU A 72 4.86 3.52 -4.44
N VAL A 73 5.51 2.40 -4.81
CA VAL A 73 6.98 2.28 -4.74
C VAL A 73 7.65 3.32 -5.64
N LYS A 74 7.10 3.56 -6.84
CA LYS A 74 7.63 4.59 -7.75
C LYS A 74 7.42 6.01 -7.24
N SER A 75 6.29 6.34 -6.64
CA SER A 75 6.05 7.69 -6.10
C SER A 75 6.89 7.95 -4.85
N THR A 76 7.10 6.92 -4.02
CA THR A 76 7.82 7.05 -2.75
C THR A 76 9.34 6.97 -2.92
N PHE A 77 9.82 6.09 -3.81
CA PHE A 77 11.26 5.81 -3.96
C PHE A 77 11.81 6.02 -5.37
N GLY A 78 10.94 6.22 -6.36
CA GLY A 78 11.37 6.54 -7.72
C GLY A 78 11.79 7.99 -7.81
N THR A 79 13.00 8.25 -8.31
CA THR A 79 13.43 9.59 -8.69
C THR A 79 12.38 10.21 -9.61
N LEU A 80 11.78 11.33 -9.20
CA LEU A 80 11.03 12.22 -10.09
C LEU A 80 12.01 12.68 -11.17
N VAL A 81 11.92 12.10 -12.38
CA VAL A 81 12.66 12.53 -13.57
C VAL A 81 11.78 13.43 -14.40
#